data_AF-A0A9P7GLA8-F1
#
_entry.id   AF-A0A9P7GLA8-F1
#
_cell.length_a   1.000
_cell.length_b   1.000
_cell.length_c   1.000
_cell.angle_alpha   90.00
_cell.angle_beta   90.00
_cell.angle_gamma   90.00
#
_symmetry.space_group_name_H-M   'P 1'
#
loop_
_entity.id
_entity.type
_entity.pdbx_description
1 polymer ?
#
loop_
_entity_poly.entity_id
_entity_poly.type
_entity_poly.pdbx_seq_one_letter_code
_entity_poly.pdbx_strand_id
1 'polypeptide(L)'
;MPVKGGGWNLVFNAIRKVHPFIPITILGGHTHVRDCKQLDRRSISLESGRYMETVGWISVKLDDNKSAKKIDFTRRYLDPNRVTYEYHTNTDQKSFDTLIGAGITHGLLGLAKTFNLGFLYGTAPRDYTLSQDPYPSAGSALTLFVADAVPYALAQNNPRAKIPNFIIANSGSQRFDVYSGSFTKNDLLTTSPYEDTFLYIPDITLSQAKDVLANLNKPGLKLATQESTQEYANGDIDMVYNSWLGQMSQIGAPLAADTIGYVTHDSCPGDGDDTPHKPLPYFPYPNFVSSRPPTVPATTKIDLVFNESIERQLLTSLNAIQKAKVYTSSDAKKYSTVLLNQAIGIYAKAKW
;
A
#
# COMPACT_ATOMS: atom_id res chain seq x y z
N MET A 1 0.26 10.81 -11.55
CA MET A 1 -1.09 11.38 -11.35
C MET A 1 -2.11 10.37 -11.80
N PRO A 2 -3.15 10.13 -11.01
CA PRO A 2 -4.25 9.23 -11.35
C PRO A 2 -5.05 9.71 -12.55
N VAL A 3 -5.55 8.77 -13.36
CA VAL A 3 -6.37 9.02 -14.55
C VAL A 3 -7.80 9.42 -14.22
N LYS A 4 -8.30 9.03 -13.03
CA LYS A 4 -9.56 9.51 -12.44
C LYS A 4 -9.28 10.47 -11.29
N GLY A 5 -10.03 11.57 -11.22
CA GLY A 5 -9.95 12.55 -10.14
C GLY A 5 -8.66 13.38 -10.07
N GLY A 6 -7.63 13.07 -10.88
CA GLY A 6 -6.36 13.80 -10.93
C GLY A 6 -6.37 15.05 -11.85
N GLY A 7 -5.22 15.71 -11.92
CA GLY A 7 -5.01 16.95 -12.68
C GLY A 7 -4.98 16.80 -14.21
N TRP A 8 -5.11 15.58 -14.75
CA TRP A 8 -4.97 15.33 -16.19
C TRP A 8 -5.98 16.07 -17.06
N ASN A 9 -7.17 16.39 -16.56
CA ASN A 9 -8.16 17.18 -17.30
C ASN A 9 -7.61 18.57 -17.69
N LEU A 10 -6.83 19.21 -16.81
CA LEU A 10 -6.24 20.53 -17.08
C LEU A 10 -5.26 20.45 -18.25
N VAL A 11 -4.34 19.48 -18.20
CA VAL A 11 -3.33 19.25 -19.25
C VAL A 11 -4.00 18.87 -20.57
N PHE A 12 -4.94 17.93 -20.53
CA PHE A 12 -5.72 17.49 -21.69
C PHE A 12 -6.43 18.68 -22.37
N ASN A 13 -7.11 19.53 -21.61
CA ASN A 13 -7.83 20.69 -22.14
C ASN A 13 -6.87 21.70 -22.78
N ALA A 14 -5.69 21.93 -22.18
CA ALA A 14 -4.68 22.83 -22.74
C ALA A 14 -4.14 22.31 -24.08
N ILE A 15 -3.84 21.01 -24.18
CA ILE A 15 -3.41 20.37 -25.44
C ILE A 15 -4.51 20.47 -26.48
N ARG A 16 -5.76 20.14 -26.14
CA ARG A 16 -6.91 20.16 -27.05
C ARG A 16 -7.22 21.53 -27.63
N LYS A 17 -6.94 22.61 -26.88
CA LYS A 17 -7.11 24.00 -27.35
C LYS A 17 -6.20 24.33 -28.54
N VAL A 18 -5.01 23.74 -28.61
CA VAL A 18 -4.02 23.97 -29.67
C VAL A 18 -4.05 22.85 -30.72
N HIS A 19 -4.31 21.62 -30.29
CA HIS A 19 -4.31 20.41 -31.11
C HIS A 19 -5.66 19.68 -31.03
N PRO A 20 -6.68 20.14 -31.78
CA PRO A 20 -8.05 19.65 -31.66
C PRO A 20 -8.24 18.20 -32.10
N PHE A 21 -7.35 17.68 -32.96
CA PHE A 21 -7.51 16.36 -33.59
C PHE A 21 -6.37 15.38 -33.30
N ILE A 22 -5.29 15.80 -32.64
CA ILE A 22 -4.16 14.90 -32.35
C ILE A 22 -4.56 13.84 -31.30
N PRO A 23 -4.37 12.54 -31.52
CA PRO A 23 -4.63 11.53 -30.51
C PRO A 23 -3.82 11.78 -29.23
N ILE A 24 -4.44 11.62 -28.06
CA ILE A 24 -3.76 11.82 -26.76
C ILE A 24 -3.80 10.52 -25.97
N THR A 25 -2.63 9.99 -25.65
CA THR A 25 -2.48 8.85 -24.72
C THR A 25 -1.87 9.35 -23.42
N ILE A 26 -2.52 9.05 -22.29
CA ILE A 26 -2.08 9.43 -20.96
C ILE A 26 -1.68 8.17 -20.18
N LEU A 27 -0.45 8.13 -19.69
CA LEU A 27 0.02 7.06 -18.80
C LEU A 27 0.06 7.62 -17.38
N GLY A 28 -0.98 7.28 -16.62
CA GLY A 28 -1.12 7.66 -15.23
C GLY A 28 -0.51 6.64 -14.28
N GLY A 29 -0.83 6.81 -13.01
CA GLY A 29 -0.43 5.93 -11.93
C GLY A 29 -0.58 6.68 -10.62
N HIS A 30 0.25 6.35 -9.64
CA HIS A 30 0.21 6.84 -8.26
C HIS A 30 -0.76 6.05 -7.38
N THR A 31 -1.99 5.80 -7.82
CA THR A 31 -3.05 5.17 -7.02
C THR A 31 -3.00 3.64 -6.93
N HIS A 32 -1.99 3.00 -7.52
CA HIS A 32 -1.76 1.54 -7.45
C HIS A 32 -2.85 0.66 -8.08
N VAL A 33 -3.78 1.23 -8.84
CA VAL A 33 -4.92 0.49 -9.42
C VAL A 33 -4.70 0.17 -10.91
N ARG A 34 -5.40 -0.84 -11.42
CA ARG A 34 -5.67 -0.97 -12.86
C ARG A 34 -6.85 -0.09 -13.20
N ASP A 35 -6.67 0.92 -14.05
CA ASP A 35 -7.77 1.80 -14.45
C ASP A 35 -7.59 2.40 -15.85
N CYS A 36 -8.71 2.70 -16.50
CA CYS A 36 -8.75 3.29 -17.82
C CYS A 36 -9.87 4.32 -17.93
N LYS A 37 -9.58 5.41 -18.65
CA LYS A 37 -10.55 6.46 -18.95
C LYS A 37 -10.29 7.08 -20.32
N GLN A 38 -11.34 7.20 -21.13
CA GLN A 38 -11.33 8.07 -22.32
C GLN A 38 -11.88 9.45 -21.95
N LEU A 39 -11.12 10.51 -22.24
CA LEU A 39 -11.55 11.90 -21.99
C LEU A 39 -12.35 12.47 -23.17
N ASP A 40 -12.08 11.96 -24.37
CA ASP A 40 -12.84 12.18 -25.59
C ASP A 40 -12.70 10.98 -26.54
N ARG A 41 -13.30 11.09 -27.72
CA ARG A 41 -13.25 10.06 -28.78
C ARG A 41 -11.87 9.87 -29.45
N ARG A 42 -10.85 10.61 -29.03
CA ARG A 42 -9.48 10.56 -29.57
C ARG A 42 -8.43 10.56 -28.44
N SER A 43 -8.81 10.08 -27.26
CA SER A 43 -7.90 9.96 -26.13
C SER A 43 -8.18 8.75 -25.28
N ILE A 44 -7.13 8.23 -24.68
CA ILE A 44 -7.18 7.16 -23.69
C ILE A 44 -6.18 7.45 -22.58
N SER A 45 -6.55 7.11 -21.35
CA SER A 45 -5.72 7.22 -20.18
C SER A 45 -5.67 5.85 -19.50
N LEU A 46 -4.49 5.40 -19.07
CA LEU A 46 -4.29 4.10 -18.42
C LEU A 46 -3.47 4.23 -17.13
N GLU A 47 -3.86 3.51 -16.09
CA GLU A 47 -3.04 3.19 -14.91
C GLU A 47 -2.78 1.69 -14.87
N SER A 48 -1.55 1.32 -14.49
CA SER A 48 -1.05 -0.05 -14.65
C SER A 48 -0.65 -0.68 -13.32
N GLY A 49 -1.51 -0.55 -12.30
CA GLY A 49 -1.36 -1.27 -11.04
C GLY A 49 -0.15 -0.85 -10.21
N ARG A 50 0.47 -1.84 -9.56
CA ARG A 50 1.59 -1.67 -8.61
C ARG A 50 2.55 -2.85 -8.67
N TYR A 51 3.70 -2.69 -8.02
CA TYR A 51 4.63 -3.76 -7.56
C TYR A 51 5.03 -4.81 -8.60
N MET A 52 5.08 -4.46 -9.89
CA MET A 52 5.27 -5.43 -10.96
C MET A 52 4.24 -6.58 -10.88
N GLU A 53 2.97 -6.23 -10.59
CA GLU A 53 1.80 -7.11 -10.66
C GLU A 53 0.99 -6.85 -11.95
N THR A 54 1.37 -5.84 -12.75
CA THR A 54 0.67 -5.49 -13.98
C THR A 54 1.61 -4.84 -14.99
N VAL A 55 1.54 -5.28 -16.25
CA VAL A 55 2.04 -4.52 -17.40
C VAL A 55 0.83 -3.96 -18.15
N GLY A 56 0.74 -2.63 -18.24
CA GLY A 56 -0.32 -1.98 -19.01
C GLY A 56 0.00 -1.94 -20.50
N TRP A 57 -0.99 -2.25 -21.33
CA TRP A 57 -0.88 -2.22 -22.78
C TRP A 57 -1.98 -1.37 -23.40
N ILE A 58 -1.61 -0.58 -24.41
CA ILE A 58 -2.55 0.21 -25.22
C ILE A 58 -2.18 0.01 -26.69
N SER A 59 -3.19 -0.21 -27.54
CA SER A 59 -3.04 -0.02 -28.97
C SER A 59 -3.97 1.10 -29.45
N VAL A 60 -3.54 1.80 -30.49
CA VAL A 60 -4.32 2.88 -31.12
C VAL A 60 -4.25 2.74 -32.63
N LYS A 61 -5.41 2.80 -33.29
CA LYS A 61 -5.50 2.88 -34.75
C LYS A 61 -5.48 4.35 -35.18
N LEU A 62 -4.30 4.84 -35.54
CA LEU A 62 -4.09 6.23 -35.94
C LEU A 62 -4.70 6.54 -37.32
N ASP A 63 -5.07 7.81 -37.52
CA ASP A 63 -5.49 8.36 -38.80
C ASP A 63 -4.64 9.59 -39.18
N ASP A 64 -5.05 10.37 -40.17
CA ASP A 64 -4.31 11.55 -40.66
C ASP A 64 -4.41 12.78 -39.74
N ASN A 65 -5.14 12.69 -38.63
CA ASN A 65 -5.35 13.75 -37.64
C ASN A 65 -5.97 15.04 -38.20
N LYS A 66 -6.68 14.99 -39.33
CA LYS A 66 -7.30 16.18 -39.93
C LYS A 66 -8.74 16.41 -39.50
N SER A 67 -9.32 15.51 -38.72
CA SER A 67 -10.72 15.59 -38.33
C SER A 67 -10.98 15.11 -36.91
N ALA A 68 -12.19 15.41 -36.44
CA ALA A 68 -12.70 14.95 -35.16
C ALA A 68 -13.20 13.49 -35.19
N LYS A 69 -12.95 12.71 -36.25
CA LYS A 69 -13.42 11.33 -36.33
C LYS A 69 -12.96 10.52 -35.11
N LYS A 70 -13.80 9.62 -34.59
CA LYS A 70 -13.40 8.70 -33.53
C LYS A 70 -12.28 7.78 -34.04
N ILE A 71 -11.27 7.55 -33.21
CA ILE A 71 -10.25 6.51 -33.44
C ILE A 71 -10.43 5.38 -32.44
N ASP A 72 -9.95 4.21 -32.83
CA ASP A 72 -10.11 3.01 -32.02
C ASP A 72 -8.91 2.84 -31.11
N PHE A 73 -9.20 2.62 -29.84
CA PHE A 73 -8.22 2.25 -28.82
C PHE A 73 -8.58 0.89 -28.26
N THR A 74 -7.56 0.09 -27.96
CA THR A 74 -7.70 -1.10 -27.13
C THR A 74 -6.72 -1.03 -25.97
N ARG A 75 -7.06 -1.66 -24.85
CA ARG A 75 -6.19 -1.74 -23.67
C ARG A 75 -6.21 -3.13 -23.06
N ARG A 76 -5.09 -3.53 -22.47
CA ARG A 76 -4.96 -4.75 -21.67
C ARG A 76 -4.16 -4.49 -20.39
N TYR A 77 -4.48 -5.23 -19.34
CA TYR A 77 -3.66 -5.38 -18.14
C TYR A 77 -3.11 -6.79 -18.11
N LEU A 78 -1.81 -6.92 -18.37
CA LEU A 78 -1.13 -8.21 -18.45
C LEU A 78 -0.57 -8.56 -17.08
N ASP A 79 -0.82 -9.79 -16.64
CA ASP A 79 -0.14 -10.34 -15.49
C ASP A 79 1.34 -10.56 -15.83
N PRO A 80 2.28 -10.06 -15.02
CA PRO A 80 3.70 -10.06 -15.36
C PRO A 80 4.37 -11.40 -15.01
N ASN A 81 3.87 -12.47 -15.60
CA ASN A 81 4.40 -13.82 -15.45
C ASN A 81 4.82 -14.39 -16.81
N ARG A 82 5.66 -15.43 -16.78
CA ARG A 82 6.22 -16.04 -18.00
C ARG A 82 5.15 -16.61 -18.92
N VAL A 83 4.09 -17.20 -18.38
CA VAL A 83 3.00 -17.79 -19.17
C VAL A 83 2.28 -16.71 -19.99
N THR A 84 1.96 -15.58 -19.36
CA THR A 84 1.37 -14.42 -20.03
C THR A 84 2.30 -13.87 -21.11
N TYR A 85 3.59 -13.73 -20.82
CA TYR A 85 4.53 -13.22 -21.82
C TYR A 85 4.75 -14.16 -22.99
N GLU A 86 4.88 -15.47 -22.76
CA GLU A 86 4.97 -16.50 -23.80
C GLU A 86 3.73 -16.47 -24.71
N TYR A 87 2.53 -16.36 -24.12
CA TYR A 87 1.27 -16.25 -24.86
C TYR A 87 1.27 -15.04 -25.81
N HIS A 88 1.58 -13.83 -25.33
CA HIS A 88 1.51 -12.62 -26.15
C HIS A 88 2.65 -12.44 -27.13
N THR A 89 3.79 -13.09 -26.89
CA THR A 89 4.91 -13.10 -27.84
C THR A 89 4.85 -14.27 -28.82
N ASN A 90 3.87 -15.17 -28.66
CA ASN A 90 3.75 -16.41 -29.43
C ASN A 90 5.05 -17.23 -29.41
N THR A 91 5.65 -17.32 -28.24
CA THR A 91 6.83 -18.15 -27.96
C THR A 91 6.49 -19.22 -26.95
N ASP A 92 7.47 -20.04 -26.61
CA ASP A 92 7.36 -21.08 -25.59
C ASP A 92 8.56 -21.06 -24.64
N GLN A 93 8.58 -22.02 -23.71
CA GLN A 93 9.65 -22.13 -22.73
C GLN A 93 11.06 -22.23 -23.32
N LYS A 94 11.20 -22.68 -24.57
CA LYS A 94 12.48 -22.88 -25.25
C LYS A 94 12.92 -21.66 -26.04
N SER A 95 11.99 -20.83 -26.48
CA SER A 95 12.22 -19.74 -27.43
C SER A 95 12.00 -18.34 -26.85
N PHE A 96 11.40 -18.23 -25.66
CA PHE A 96 11.10 -16.95 -25.02
C PHE A 96 12.35 -16.20 -24.53
N ASP A 97 13.32 -16.94 -23.97
CA ASP A 97 14.46 -16.32 -23.29
C ASP A 97 15.44 -15.70 -24.31
N THR A 98 15.89 -14.47 -24.04
CA THR A 98 16.93 -13.79 -24.83
C THR A 98 18.25 -13.75 -24.06
N LEU A 99 19.37 -13.64 -24.77
CA LEU A 99 20.69 -13.49 -24.13
C LEU A 99 20.76 -12.27 -23.20
N ILE A 100 20.14 -11.16 -23.60
CA ILE A 100 20.07 -9.94 -22.78
C ILE A 100 19.21 -10.18 -21.52
N GLY A 101 18.04 -10.81 -21.67
CA GLY A 101 17.16 -11.13 -20.54
C GLY A 101 17.83 -12.04 -19.51
N ALA A 102 18.52 -13.09 -19.98
CA ALA A 102 19.30 -13.98 -19.12
C ALA A 102 20.42 -13.23 -18.38
N GLY A 103 21.10 -12.29 -19.05
CA GLY A 103 22.11 -11.43 -18.45
C GLY A 103 21.55 -10.54 -17.33
N ILE A 104 20.37 -9.93 -17.55
CA ILE A 104 19.67 -9.12 -16.53
C ILE A 104 19.31 -9.99 -15.32
N THR A 105 18.73 -11.17 -15.54
CA THR A 105 18.38 -12.12 -14.47
C THR A 105 19.61 -12.48 -13.64
N HIS A 106 20.73 -12.81 -14.29
CA HIS A 106 21.98 -13.10 -13.58
C HIS A 106 22.46 -11.91 -12.74
N GLY A 107 22.41 -10.70 -13.30
CA GLY A 107 22.77 -9.47 -12.59
C GLY A 107 21.90 -9.22 -11.34
N LEU A 108 20.58 -9.35 -11.47
CA LEU A 108 19.64 -9.19 -10.34
C LEU A 108 19.88 -10.23 -9.24
N LEU A 109 20.12 -11.49 -9.60
CA LEU A 109 20.47 -12.55 -8.63
C LEU A 109 21.82 -12.27 -7.95
N GLY A 110 22.79 -11.71 -8.68
CA GLY A 110 24.06 -11.26 -8.12
C GLY A 110 23.90 -10.12 -7.11
N LEU A 111 23.04 -9.14 -7.41
CA LEU A 111 22.69 -8.05 -6.48
C LEU A 111 21.97 -8.58 -5.24
N ALA A 112 21.01 -9.50 -5.39
CA ALA A 112 20.31 -10.10 -4.26
C ALA A 112 21.26 -10.79 -3.27
N LYS A 113 22.30 -11.47 -3.77
CA LYS A 113 23.38 -12.03 -2.95
C LYS A 113 24.23 -10.94 -2.30
N THR A 114 24.64 -9.93 -3.07
CA THR A 114 25.48 -8.81 -2.60
C THR A 114 24.84 -8.05 -1.45
N PHE A 115 23.52 -7.79 -1.53
CA PHE A 115 22.76 -7.10 -0.48
C PHE A 115 22.25 -8.04 0.63
N ASN A 116 22.60 -9.33 0.55
CA ASN A 116 22.18 -10.39 1.48
C ASN A 116 20.66 -10.41 1.68
N LEU A 117 19.89 -10.29 0.60
CA LEU A 117 18.42 -10.29 0.65
C LEU A 117 17.86 -11.62 1.12
N GLY A 118 18.60 -12.71 0.95
CA GLY A 118 18.27 -14.05 1.47
C GLY A 118 18.59 -14.26 2.95
N PHE A 119 19.01 -13.24 3.72
CA PHE A 119 19.23 -13.39 5.15
C PHE A 119 17.93 -13.81 5.85
N LEU A 120 17.93 -14.99 6.47
CA LEU A 120 16.77 -15.58 7.13
C LEU A 120 16.59 -14.99 8.55
N TYR A 121 15.40 -14.46 8.83
CA TYR A 121 15.00 -14.04 10.17
C TYR A 121 14.27 -15.14 10.94
N GLY A 122 13.47 -15.97 10.27
CA GLY A 122 12.72 -17.07 10.88
C GLY A 122 11.79 -17.75 9.88
N THR A 123 10.96 -18.70 10.34
CA THR A 123 9.96 -19.38 9.49
C THR A 123 8.55 -19.00 9.91
N ALA A 124 7.89 -18.12 9.16
CA ALA A 124 6.53 -17.68 9.44
C ALA A 124 5.58 -18.90 9.48
N PRO A 125 4.84 -19.12 10.58
CA PRO A 125 4.06 -20.34 10.79
C PRO A 125 2.77 -20.38 9.98
N ARG A 126 2.37 -19.24 9.40
CA ARG A 126 1.16 -19.07 8.59
C ARG A 126 1.25 -17.79 7.77
N ASP A 127 0.31 -17.66 6.83
CA ASP A 127 0.10 -16.43 6.10
C ASP A 127 -0.51 -15.37 7.03
N TYR A 128 -0.04 -14.14 6.88
CA TYR A 128 -0.60 -12.94 7.47
C TYR A 128 -0.87 -11.95 6.35
N THR A 129 -2.14 -11.61 6.14
CA THR A 129 -2.56 -10.78 5.01
C THR A 129 -2.98 -9.39 5.45
N LEU A 130 -2.76 -8.38 4.60
CA LEU A 130 -3.16 -7.00 4.86
C LEU A 130 -4.67 -6.83 4.74
N SER A 131 -5.27 -7.45 3.72
CA SER A 131 -6.68 -7.24 3.38
C SER A 131 -7.51 -8.51 3.24
N GLN A 132 -6.91 -9.70 3.22
CA GLN A 132 -7.66 -10.95 3.00
C GLN A 132 -8.20 -11.55 4.31
N ASP A 133 -7.71 -11.06 5.45
CA ASP A 133 -8.18 -11.38 6.79
C ASP A 133 -8.70 -10.12 7.51
N PRO A 134 -9.75 -10.23 8.33
CA PRO A 134 -10.29 -9.09 9.06
C PRO A 134 -9.28 -8.55 10.09
N TYR A 135 -9.24 -7.23 10.27
CA TYR A 135 -8.53 -6.61 11.39
C TYR A 135 -9.51 -6.26 12.53
N PRO A 136 -9.19 -6.58 13.80
CA PRO A 136 -8.07 -7.42 14.23
C PRO A 136 -8.40 -8.92 14.10
N SER A 137 -7.42 -9.73 13.69
CA SER A 137 -7.51 -11.19 13.72
C SER A 137 -6.13 -11.84 13.71
N ALA A 138 -6.06 -13.14 13.96
CA ALA A 138 -4.81 -13.89 13.95
C ALA A 138 -4.17 -14.03 12.56
N GLY A 139 -4.92 -13.82 11.47
CA GLY A 139 -4.43 -13.82 10.09
C GLY A 139 -4.08 -12.42 9.58
N SER A 140 -4.35 -11.36 10.34
CA SER A 140 -4.08 -9.99 9.89
C SER A 140 -2.60 -9.62 10.06
N ALA A 141 -1.93 -9.23 8.97
CA ALA A 141 -0.58 -8.66 8.99
C ALA A 141 -0.48 -7.41 9.86
N LEU A 142 -1.54 -6.60 9.89
CA LEU A 142 -1.60 -5.42 10.75
C LEU A 142 -1.67 -5.78 12.23
N THR A 143 -2.40 -6.85 12.59
CA THR A 143 -2.42 -7.37 13.96
C THR A 143 -1.05 -7.93 14.35
N LEU A 144 -0.43 -8.74 13.50
CA LEU A 144 0.94 -9.23 13.70
C LEU A 144 1.90 -8.05 13.96
N PHE A 145 1.86 -7.03 13.12
CA PHE A 145 2.72 -5.86 13.24
C PHE A 145 2.53 -5.12 14.56
N VAL A 146 1.33 -4.58 14.82
CA VAL A 146 1.14 -3.60 15.90
C VAL A 146 0.83 -4.24 17.26
N ALA A 147 0.24 -5.45 17.28
CA ALA A 147 -0.18 -6.10 18.51
C ALA A 147 0.87 -7.09 19.05
N ASP A 148 1.74 -7.63 18.18
CA ASP A 148 2.74 -8.64 18.54
C ASP A 148 4.18 -8.16 18.31
N ALA A 149 4.54 -7.84 17.07
CA ALA A 149 5.93 -7.58 16.68
C ALA A 149 6.48 -6.28 17.26
N VAL A 150 5.77 -5.16 17.09
CA VAL A 150 6.20 -3.85 17.59
C VAL A 150 6.32 -3.84 19.13
N PRO A 151 5.32 -4.28 19.91
CA PRO A 151 5.47 -4.36 21.37
C PRO A 151 6.67 -5.22 21.81
N TYR A 152 6.86 -6.39 21.18
CA TYR A 152 7.98 -7.27 21.50
C TYR A 152 9.33 -6.62 21.21
N ALA A 153 9.48 -6.03 20.02
CA ALA A 153 10.72 -5.41 19.59
C ALA A 153 11.06 -4.17 20.42
N LEU A 154 10.08 -3.32 20.73
CA LEU A 154 10.29 -2.10 21.50
C LEU A 154 10.54 -2.35 22.99
N ALA A 155 10.15 -3.51 23.52
CA ALA A 155 10.46 -3.90 24.90
C ALA A 155 11.92 -4.33 25.08
N GLN A 156 12.62 -4.70 23.99
CA GLN A 156 14.01 -5.16 24.08
C GLN A 156 14.93 -4.01 24.50
N ASN A 157 15.69 -4.22 25.57
CA ASN A 157 16.67 -3.25 26.09
C ASN A 157 16.10 -1.84 26.33
N ASN A 158 14.80 -1.74 26.62
CA ASN A 158 14.14 -0.46 26.83
C ASN A 158 13.84 -0.25 28.33
N PRO A 159 14.43 0.77 28.99
CA PRO A 159 14.19 1.03 30.41
C PRO A 159 12.72 1.38 30.72
N ARG A 160 11.96 1.81 29.70
CA ARG A 160 10.53 2.13 29.82
C ARG A 160 9.61 0.94 29.60
N ALA A 161 10.13 -0.26 29.26
CA ALA A 161 9.32 -1.44 28.97
C ALA A 161 8.40 -1.88 30.13
N LYS A 162 8.69 -1.44 31.37
CA LYS A 162 7.85 -1.71 32.56
C LYS A 162 6.69 -0.71 32.74
N ILE A 163 6.72 0.41 32.02
CA ILE A 163 5.66 1.42 32.05
C ILE A 163 4.56 0.92 31.10
N PRO A 164 3.29 0.86 31.55
CA PRO A 164 2.19 0.53 30.64
C PRO A 164 2.20 1.50 29.47
N ASN A 165 2.01 0.98 28.26
CA ASN A 165 2.03 1.77 27.03
C ASN A 165 0.87 1.38 26.12
N PHE A 166 0.52 2.29 25.22
CA PHE A 166 -0.41 2.04 24.13
C PHE A 166 0.22 2.56 22.85
N ILE A 167 0.37 1.67 21.87
CA ILE A 167 1.11 1.94 20.64
C ILE A 167 0.11 2.17 19.52
N ILE A 168 0.24 3.27 18.78
CA ILE A 168 -0.55 3.57 17.59
C ILE A 168 0.38 3.66 16.39
N ALA A 169 -0.01 3.08 15.26
CA ALA A 169 0.73 3.19 14.01
C ALA A 169 -0.21 3.36 12.81
N ASN A 170 0.25 3.99 11.74
CA ASN A 170 -0.49 4.00 10.47
C ASN A 170 -0.40 2.63 9.79
N SER A 171 -1.53 2.12 9.29
CA SER A 171 -1.61 0.82 8.61
C SER A 171 -0.83 0.81 7.30
N GLY A 172 -0.81 1.93 6.56
CA GLY A 172 -0.07 2.09 5.30
C GLY A 172 1.47 2.05 5.42
N SER A 173 2.00 1.96 6.64
CA SER A 173 3.41 1.64 6.87
C SER A 173 3.74 0.18 6.48
N GLN A 174 2.73 -0.70 6.44
CA GLN A 174 2.87 -2.08 6.00
C GLN A 174 2.39 -2.20 4.55
N ARG A 175 3.24 -2.74 3.67
CA ARG A 175 3.11 -2.63 2.21
C ARG A 175 2.82 -3.94 1.50
N PHE A 176 3.04 -5.05 2.16
CA PHE A 176 2.81 -6.37 1.61
C PHE A 176 2.45 -7.41 2.68
N ASP A 177 1.85 -8.52 2.24
CA ASP A 177 1.53 -9.66 3.09
C ASP A 177 2.83 -10.33 3.61
N VAL A 178 2.71 -11.14 4.67
CA VAL A 178 3.76 -12.07 5.11
C VAL A 178 3.26 -13.47 4.86
N TYR A 179 3.82 -14.17 3.90
CA TYR A 179 3.45 -15.56 3.63
C TYR A 179 4.18 -16.53 4.56
N SER A 180 3.54 -17.67 4.81
CA SER A 180 4.11 -18.81 5.52
C SER A 180 5.39 -19.31 4.87
N GLY A 181 6.31 -19.82 5.70
CA GLY A 181 7.62 -20.31 5.25
C GLY A 181 8.74 -19.31 5.56
N SER A 182 9.79 -19.32 4.74
CA SER A 182 11.00 -18.54 5.00
C SER A 182 10.70 -17.03 5.01
N PHE A 183 10.99 -16.36 6.11
CA PHE A 183 10.92 -14.90 6.19
C PHE A 183 12.33 -14.30 6.17
N THR A 184 12.67 -13.69 5.04
CA THR A 184 14.00 -13.18 4.73
C THR A 184 14.09 -11.65 4.82
N LYS A 185 15.29 -11.10 4.64
CA LYS A 185 15.48 -9.64 4.50
C LYS A 185 14.71 -9.05 3.32
N ASN A 186 14.58 -9.80 2.23
CA ASN A 186 13.73 -9.37 1.12
C ASN A 186 12.28 -9.19 1.56
N ASP A 187 11.74 -10.17 2.29
CA ASP A 187 10.36 -10.16 2.76
C ASP A 187 10.14 -9.04 3.77
N LEU A 188 11.09 -8.84 4.70
CA LEU A 188 11.06 -7.73 5.65
C LEU A 188 10.96 -6.37 4.95
N LEU A 189 11.82 -6.13 3.97
CA LEU A 189 11.84 -4.87 3.21
C LEU A 189 10.60 -4.70 2.33
N THR A 190 10.01 -5.80 1.86
CA THR A 190 8.79 -5.78 1.05
C THR A 190 7.55 -5.51 1.90
N THR A 191 7.45 -6.15 3.07
CA THR A 191 6.34 -5.97 4.03
C THR A 191 6.42 -4.63 4.74
N SER A 192 7.60 -4.21 5.20
CA SER A 192 7.77 -3.05 6.09
C SER A 192 9.02 -2.25 5.70
N PRO A 193 8.93 -1.36 4.69
CA PRO A 193 10.13 -0.72 4.13
C PRO A 193 10.62 0.50 4.91
N TYR A 194 9.76 1.13 5.72
CA TYR A 194 10.05 2.45 6.29
C TYR A 194 10.93 2.39 7.55
N GLU A 195 11.87 3.31 7.62
CA GLU A 195 12.83 3.45 8.73
C GLU A 195 12.34 4.39 9.84
N ASP A 196 11.03 4.62 9.93
CA ASP A 196 10.42 5.45 10.97
C ASP A 196 10.92 5.08 12.37
N THR A 197 11.30 6.08 13.14
CA THR A 197 11.55 5.90 14.57
C THR A 197 10.24 5.82 15.36
N PHE A 198 10.29 5.23 16.56
CA PHE A 198 9.18 5.28 17.50
C PHE A 198 9.38 6.41 18.51
N LEU A 199 8.37 7.27 18.63
CA LEU A 199 8.27 8.35 19.60
C LEU A 199 7.28 7.97 20.71
N TYR A 200 7.33 8.69 21.83
CA TYR A 200 6.33 8.60 22.88
C TYR A 200 6.06 9.95 23.56
N ILE A 201 4.84 10.07 24.09
CA ILE A 201 4.45 11.14 25.02
C ILE A 201 4.11 10.48 26.37
N PRO A 202 4.79 10.83 27.47
CA PRO A 202 4.51 10.26 28.79
C PRO A 202 3.24 10.84 29.40
N ASP A 203 2.76 10.18 30.45
CA ASP A 203 1.70 10.67 31.34
C ASP A 203 0.36 11.01 30.64
N ILE A 204 0.06 10.28 29.57
CA ILE A 204 -1.25 10.27 28.93
C ILE A 204 -2.12 9.25 29.65
N THR A 205 -3.39 9.54 29.94
CA THR A 205 -4.27 8.50 30.50
C THR A 205 -4.63 7.46 29.43
N LEU A 206 -4.82 6.20 29.82
CA LEU A 206 -5.28 5.17 28.87
C LEU A 206 -6.58 5.58 28.14
N SER A 207 -7.49 6.30 28.83
CA SER A 207 -8.70 6.85 28.19
C SER A 207 -8.34 7.83 27.07
N GLN A 208 -7.48 8.81 27.35
CA GLN A 208 -7.04 9.79 26.35
C GLN A 208 -6.36 9.09 25.15
N ALA A 209 -5.52 8.11 25.40
CA ALA A 209 -4.84 7.36 24.34
C ALA A 209 -5.82 6.59 23.43
N LYS A 210 -6.87 6.00 24.00
CA LYS A 210 -7.96 5.37 23.22
C LYS A 210 -8.78 6.39 22.44
N ASP A 211 -9.06 7.55 23.03
CA ASP A 211 -9.78 8.64 22.37
C ASP A 211 -8.97 9.24 21.21
N VAL A 212 -7.64 9.31 21.33
CA VAL A 212 -6.74 9.69 20.23
C VAL A 212 -6.88 8.73 19.06
N LEU A 213 -6.81 7.42 19.30
CA LEU A 213 -6.98 6.40 18.25
C LEU A 213 -8.36 6.51 17.58
N ALA A 214 -9.41 6.65 18.40
CA ALA A 214 -10.78 6.79 17.89
C ALA A 214 -10.91 8.04 17.01
N ASN A 215 -10.31 9.16 17.43
CA ASN A 215 -10.35 10.41 16.69
C ASN A 215 -9.51 10.37 15.41
N LEU A 216 -8.32 9.74 15.42
CA LEU A 216 -7.50 9.50 14.23
C LEU A 216 -8.24 8.71 13.14
N ASN A 217 -9.11 7.79 13.54
CA ASN A 217 -9.89 6.94 12.62
C ASN A 217 -11.29 7.50 12.30
N LYS A 218 -11.64 8.72 12.73
CA LYS A 218 -12.94 9.30 12.38
C LYS A 218 -13.04 9.58 10.87
N PRO A 219 -14.14 9.16 10.22
CA PRO A 219 -14.41 9.54 8.84
C PRO A 219 -14.41 11.07 8.70
N GLY A 220 -13.66 11.60 7.75
CA GLY A 220 -13.66 13.04 7.46
C GLY A 220 -12.78 13.89 8.38
N LEU A 221 -11.88 13.29 9.18
CA LEU A 221 -10.66 13.98 9.62
C LEU A 221 -9.74 14.18 8.41
N LYS A 222 -10.24 14.91 7.40
CA LYS A 222 -9.38 15.61 6.46
C LYS A 222 -8.63 16.57 7.35
N LEU A 223 -7.34 16.37 7.53
CA LEU A 223 -6.53 17.52 7.89
C LEU A 223 -6.70 18.52 6.75
N ALA A 224 -7.62 19.45 6.99
CA ALA A 224 -7.97 20.47 6.06
C ALA A 224 -6.72 21.32 5.87
N THR A 225 -6.39 21.59 4.61
CA THR A 225 -5.32 22.46 4.11
C THR A 225 -3.98 21.77 3.84
N GLN A 226 -3.55 21.81 2.57
CA GLN A 226 -2.23 21.37 2.03
C GLN A 226 -1.80 19.89 2.21
N GLU A 227 -2.27 19.18 3.23
CA GLU A 227 -1.78 17.84 3.60
C GLU A 227 -2.29 16.71 2.71
N SER A 228 -3.49 16.84 2.12
CA SER A 228 -3.93 15.92 1.06
C SER A 228 -3.05 15.99 -0.20
N THR A 229 -2.13 16.97 -0.29
CA THR A 229 -1.15 17.07 -1.37
C THR A 229 0.17 16.40 -0.99
N GLN A 230 0.50 16.35 0.31
CA GLN A 230 1.75 15.81 0.82
C GLN A 230 1.60 14.33 1.22
N GLU A 231 0.48 13.92 1.80
CA GLU A 231 0.09 12.51 1.98
C GLU A 231 -0.05 11.82 0.61
N TYR A 232 -0.66 12.53 -0.35
CA TYR A 232 -0.67 12.13 -1.75
C TYR A 232 0.75 12.12 -2.33
N ALA A 233 1.57 13.16 -2.17
CA ALA A 233 2.97 13.10 -2.64
C ALA A 233 3.82 11.99 -1.98
N ASN A 234 3.49 11.58 -0.76
CA ASN A 234 4.16 10.53 0.00
C ASN A 234 3.64 9.11 -0.31
N GLY A 235 2.63 8.97 -1.18
CA GLY A 235 2.09 7.66 -1.57
C GLY A 235 1.12 7.04 -0.59
N ASP A 236 0.53 7.84 0.31
CA ASP A 236 -0.52 7.42 1.25
C ASP A 236 -1.89 7.41 0.54
N ILE A 237 -1.96 6.59 -0.52
CA ILE A 237 -3.14 6.38 -1.36
C ILE A 237 -3.75 5.00 -1.14
N ASP A 238 -3.36 4.32 -0.06
CA ASP A 238 -3.84 2.99 0.29
C ASP A 238 -5.36 2.99 0.45
N MET A 239 -5.97 4.09 0.91
CA MET A 239 -7.44 4.23 0.91
C MET A 239 -8.07 4.10 -0.49
N VAL A 240 -7.43 4.66 -1.53
CA VAL A 240 -7.93 4.57 -2.91
C VAL A 240 -7.78 3.15 -3.43
N TYR A 241 -6.60 2.57 -3.24
CA TYR A 241 -6.33 1.18 -3.63
C TYR A 241 -7.26 0.19 -2.91
N ASN A 242 -7.42 0.34 -1.59
CA ASN A 242 -8.26 -0.51 -0.76
C ASN A 242 -9.75 -0.37 -1.11
N SER A 243 -10.22 0.86 -1.39
CA SER A 243 -11.58 1.06 -1.87
C SER A 243 -11.81 0.40 -3.22
N TRP A 244 -10.84 0.51 -4.14
CA TRP A 244 -10.89 -0.15 -5.43
C TRP A 244 -10.88 -1.68 -5.29
N LEU A 245 -9.96 -2.24 -4.49
CA LEU A 245 -9.87 -3.67 -4.22
C LEU A 245 -11.17 -4.21 -3.59
N GLY A 246 -11.75 -3.47 -2.64
CA GLY A 246 -13.02 -3.83 -2.02
C GLY A 246 -14.22 -3.77 -2.98
N GLN A 247 -14.20 -2.92 -4.01
CA GLN A 247 -15.21 -2.97 -5.07
C GLN A 247 -15.01 -4.21 -5.94
N MET A 248 -13.76 -4.55 -6.26
CA MET A 248 -13.44 -5.72 -7.08
C MET A 248 -13.77 -7.04 -6.39
N SER A 249 -13.56 -7.12 -5.07
CA SER A 249 -13.84 -8.31 -4.28
C SER A 249 -15.31 -8.74 -4.30
N GLN A 250 -16.22 -7.81 -4.65
CA GLN A 250 -17.66 -8.07 -4.72
C GLN A 250 -18.13 -8.50 -6.12
N ILE A 251 -17.23 -8.50 -7.11
CA ILE A 251 -17.55 -8.92 -8.47
C ILE A 251 -17.64 -10.45 -8.50
N GLY A 252 -18.62 -11.01 -9.21
CA GLY A 252 -18.70 -12.46 -9.42
C GLY A 252 -17.49 -12.98 -10.20
N ALA A 253 -16.97 -14.15 -9.83
CA ALA A 253 -15.87 -14.77 -10.57
C ALA A 253 -16.33 -15.22 -11.97
N PRO A 254 -15.55 -14.96 -13.03
CA PRO A 254 -15.78 -15.56 -14.34
C PRO A 254 -15.76 -17.10 -14.25
N LEU A 255 -16.62 -17.78 -15.02
CA LEU A 255 -16.74 -19.25 -15.02
C LEU A 255 -15.43 -19.96 -15.37
N ALA A 256 -14.54 -19.32 -16.13
CA ALA A 256 -13.26 -19.86 -16.59
C ALA A 256 -12.06 -19.49 -15.70
N ALA A 257 -12.27 -18.85 -14.55
CA ALA A 257 -11.19 -18.40 -13.69
C ALA A 257 -10.69 -19.51 -12.76
N ASP A 258 -9.41 -19.85 -12.85
CA ASP A 258 -8.76 -20.86 -11.99
C ASP A 258 -7.74 -20.25 -11.00
N THR A 259 -7.37 -18.99 -11.18
CA THR A 259 -6.40 -18.28 -10.33
C THR A 259 -7.03 -17.10 -9.61
N ILE A 260 -6.45 -16.70 -8.47
CA ILE A 260 -6.83 -15.46 -7.77
C ILE A 260 -6.06 -14.29 -8.40
N GLY A 261 -6.72 -13.15 -8.56
CA GLY A 261 -6.12 -11.97 -9.18
C GLY A 261 -7.12 -10.83 -9.32
N TYR A 262 -6.72 -9.82 -10.11
CA TYR A 262 -7.52 -8.64 -10.33
C TYR A 262 -8.66 -8.90 -11.32
N VAL A 263 -9.87 -8.46 -10.97
CA VAL A 263 -11.05 -8.37 -11.84
C VAL A 263 -11.42 -6.90 -12.03
N THR A 264 -10.90 -6.28 -13.09
CA THR A 264 -10.90 -4.82 -13.28
C THR A 264 -12.16 -4.31 -13.97
N HIS A 265 -12.88 -3.41 -13.28
CA HIS A 265 -13.91 -2.58 -13.91
C HIS A 265 -13.44 -1.13 -14.01
N ASP A 266 -13.19 -0.70 -15.24
CA ASP A 266 -12.79 0.67 -15.56
C ASP A 266 -13.81 1.38 -16.46
N SER A 267 -13.49 2.60 -16.91
CA SER A 267 -14.41 3.40 -17.73
C SER A 267 -14.16 3.27 -19.23
N CYS A 268 -13.35 2.30 -19.66
CA CYS A 268 -13.09 2.02 -21.06
C CYS A 268 -13.93 0.84 -21.56
N PRO A 269 -14.32 0.81 -22.84
CA PRO A 269 -15.12 -0.30 -23.38
C PRO A 269 -14.40 -1.66 -23.32
N GLY A 270 -15.15 -2.72 -23.02
CA GLY A 270 -14.69 -4.12 -23.03
C GLY A 270 -13.88 -4.53 -21.80
N ASP A 271 -13.53 -5.81 -21.69
CA ASP A 271 -12.75 -6.32 -20.56
C ASP A 271 -11.28 -5.93 -20.68
N GLY A 272 -10.64 -5.58 -19.56
CA GLY A 272 -9.26 -5.08 -19.53
C GLY A 272 -8.23 -6.12 -19.17
N ASP A 273 -8.55 -7.02 -18.25
CA ASP A 273 -7.61 -8.04 -17.83
C ASP A 273 -7.35 -9.03 -18.96
N ASP A 274 -6.10 -9.47 -19.03
CA ASP A 274 -5.60 -10.50 -19.93
C ASP A 274 -6.11 -11.89 -19.54
N THR A 275 -5.99 -12.19 -18.25
CA THR A 275 -6.22 -13.50 -17.67
C THR A 275 -7.49 -13.43 -16.80
N PRO A 276 -8.42 -14.39 -16.92
CA PRO A 276 -9.60 -14.44 -16.07
C PRO A 276 -9.23 -14.89 -14.65
N HIS A 277 -9.65 -14.12 -13.64
CA HIS A 277 -9.35 -14.39 -12.23
C HIS A 277 -10.59 -14.45 -11.34
N LYS A 278 -10.47 -15.19 -10.23
CA LYS A 278 -11.32 -15.02 -9.06
C LYS A 278 -10.82 -13.78 -8.30
N PRO A 279 -11.71 -12.85 -7.92
CA PRO A 279 -11.27 -11.62 -7.26
C PRO A 279 -10.65 -11.93 -5.88
N LEU A 280 -9.70 -11.09 -5.46
CA LEU A 280 -9.10 -11.19 -4.14
C LEU A 280 -10.14 -10.91 -3.03
N PRO A 281 -10.16 -11.71 -1.95
CA PRO A 281 -10.92 -11.37 -0.75
C PRO A 281 -10.46 -10.02 -0.17
N TYR A 282 -11.42 -9.25 0.34
CA TYR A 282 -11.13 -7.95 0.95
C TYR A 282 -11.96 -7.73 2.21
N PHE A 283 -11.27 -7.37 3.28
CA PHE A 283 -11.83 -6.90 4.54
C PHE A 283 -11.31 -5.48 4.82
N PRO A 284 -12.19 -4.51 5.12
CA PRO A 284 -11.76 -3.16 5.43
C PRO A 284 -11.01 -3.11 6.76
N TYR A 285 -9.99 -2.25 6.83
CA TYR A 285 -9.22 -1.97 8.03
C TYR A 285 -9.01 -0.45 8.17
N PRO A 286 -8.76 0.05 9.40
CA PRO A 286 -8.61 1.49 9.65
C PRO A 286 -7.26 2.04 9.18
N ASN A 287 -7.17 3.36 9.02
CA ASN A 287 -5.93 4.07 8.69
C ASN A 287 -4.90 3.98 9.82
N PHE A 288 -5.36 3.95 11.07
CA PHE A 288 -4.52 3.80 12.25
C PHE A 288 -4.90 2.55 13.02
N VAL A 289 -3.91 1.74 13.35
CA VAL A 289 -4.02 0.50 14.11
C VAL A 289 -3.30 0.65 15.45
N SER A 290 -3.56 -0.25 16.40
CA SER A 290 -2.99 -0.14 17.74
C SER A 290 -2.63 -1.46 18.38
N SER A 291 -1.66 -1.42 19.30
CA SER A 291 -1.37 -2.56 20.16
C SER A 291 -2.56 -2.94 21.03
N ARG A 292 -2.50 -4.11 21.68
CA ARG A 292 -3.49 -4.48 22.70
C ARG A 292 -3.40 -3.48 23.85
N PRO A 293 -4.51 -2.86 24.30
CA PRO A 293 -4.46 -1.92 25.40
C PRO A 293 -3.99 -2.63 26.68
N PRO A 294 -3.18 -1.96 27.52
CA PRO A 294 -2.73 -2.54 28.77
C PRO A 294 -3.93 -2.78 29.70
N THR A 295 -3.89 -3.88 30.47
CA THR A 295 -4.92 -4.23 31.45
C THR A 295 -4.77 -3.39 32.72
N VAL A 296 -5.05 -2.10 32.61
CA VAL A 296 -4.98 -1.10 33.69
C VAL A 296 -6.21 -0.19 33.69
N PRO A 297 -6.56 0.47 34.81
CA PRO A 297 -7.65 1.44 34.84
C PRO A 297 -7.52 2.55 33.77
N ALA A 298 -8.64 3.05 33.25
CA ALA A 298 -8.66 4.07 32.19
C ALA A 298 -7.97 5.39 32.58
N THR A 299 -7.88 5.70 33.88
CA THR A 299 -7.20 6.87 34.43
C THR A 299 -5.70 6.68 34.61
N THR A 300 -5.19 5.46 34.44
CA THR A 300 -3.76 5.13 34.59
C THR A 300 -2.95 5.91 33.57
N LYS A 301 -1.86 6.51 34.05
CA LYS A 301 -0.87 7.21 33.24
C LYS A 301 0.02 6.20 32.52
N ILE A 302 0.11 6.34 31.21
CA ILE A 302 0.80 5.44 30.30
C ILE A 302 1.73 6.24 29.38
N ASP A 303 2.63 5.53 28.71
CA ASP A 303 3.31 6.07 27.54
C ASP A 303 2.43 5.86 26.29
N LEU A 304 2.07 6.97 25.62
CA LEU A 304 1.46 6.91 24.30
C LEU A 304 2.58 6.85 23.26
N VAL A 305 2.77 5.70 22.62
CA VAL A 305 3.86 5.41 21.69
C VAL A 305 3.34 5.41 20.25
N PHE A 306 4.12 5.92 19.31
CA PHE A 306 3.74 5.99 17.90
C PHE A 306 4.94 6.09 16.97
N ASN A 307 4.78 5.75 15.69
CA ASN A 307 5.81 5.96 14.69
C ASN A 307 5.86 7.44 14.24
N GLU A 308 7.06 7.95 13.96
CA GLU A 308 7.29 9.39 13.80
C GLU A 308 6.49 10.05 12.68
N SER A 309 6.20 9.35 11.57
CA SER A 309 5.46 9.95 10.45
C SER A 309 4.03 10.37 10.81
N ILE A 310 3.45 9.81 11.88
CA ILE A 310 2.09 10.15 12.34
C ILE A 310 2.06 11.20 13.45
N GLU A 311 3.21 11.75 13.85
CA GLU A 311 3.33 12.67 14.99
C GLU A 311 2.35 13.85 14.90
N ARG A 312 2.29 14.51 13.74
CA ARG A 312 1.43 15.68 13.54
C ARG A 312 -0.06 15.35 13.67
N GLN A 313 -0.50 14.26 13.04
CA GLN A 313 -1.89 13.78 13.13
C GLN A 313 -2.23 13.41 14.58
N LEU A 314 -1.31 12.73 15.27
CA LEU A 314 -1.47 12.31 16.65
C LEU A 314 -1.54 13.50 17.62
N LEU A 315 -0.64 14.48 17.50
CA LEU A 315 -0.64 15.70 18.31
C LEU A 315 -1.91 16.54 18.07
N THR A 316 -2.33 16.67 16.82
CA THR A 316 -3.59 17.35 16.46
C THR A 316 -4.78 16.66 17.12
N SER A 317 -4.83 15.32 17.04
CA SER A 317 -5.87 14.51 17.67
C SER A 317 -5.87 14.66 19.19
N LEU A 318 -4.69 14.57 19.83
CA LEU A 318 -4.51 14.71 21.26
C LEU A 318 -4.91 16.10 21.78
N ASN A 319 -4.57 17.16 21.05
CA ASN A 319 -4.97 18.53 21.39
C ASN A 319 -6.47 18.79 21.18
N ALA A 320 -7.13 18.06 20.27
CA ALA A 320 -8.56 18.21 20.05
C ALA A 320 -9.42 17.56 21.15
N ILE A 321 -8.93 16.49 21.79
CA ILE A 321 -9.73 15.70 22.76
C ILE A 321 -9.57 16.17 24.21
N GLN A 322 -8.59 17.03 24.53
CA GLN A 322 -8.37 17.53 25.89
C GLN A 322 -7.92 19.00 25.89
N LYS A 323 -8.04 19.67 27.03
CA LYS A 323 -7.70 21.10 27.21
C LYS A 323 -6.66 21.37 28.31
N ALA A 324 -6.12 20.33 28.93
CA ALA A 324 -5.21 20.45 30.07
C ALA A 324 -3.82 20.95 29.65
N LYS A 325 -3.36 20.56 28.45
CA LYS A 325 -2.05 20.96 27.91
C LYS A 325 -2.12 21.03 26.39
N VAL A 326 -1.43 22.00 25.79
CA VAL A 326 -1.17 22.00 24.34
C VAL A 326 0.12 21.22 24.11
N TYR A 327 0.02 20.08 23.44
CA TYR A 327 1.15 19.23 23.08
C TYR A 327 1.77 19.69 21.76
N THR A 328 3.09 19.69 21.70
CA THR A 328 3.89 20.03 20.51
C THR A 328 4.98 18.99 20.30
N SER A 329 5.75 19.10 19.21
CA SER A 329 6.85 18.17 18.93
C SER A 329 7.92 18.10 20.03
N SER A 330 8.08 19.12 20.87
CA SER A 330 8.99 19.06 22.00
C SER A 330 8.54 18.09 23.11
N ASP A 331 7.26 17.70 23.11
CA ASP A 331 6.69 16.74 24.07
C ASP A 331 6.87 15.28 23.63
N ALA A 332 7.11 15.06 22.33
CA ALA A 332 7.40 13.74 21.78
C ALA A 332 8.89 13.43 21.94
N LYS A 333 9.20 12.27 22.55
CA LYS A 333 10.58 11.82 22.79
C LYS A 333 10.82 10.50 22.10
N LYS A 334 12.06 10.22 21.72
CA LYS A 334 12.42 8.91 21.15
C LYS A 334 12.19 7.79 22.17
N TYR A 335 11.41 6.78 21.79
CA TYR A 335 11.03 5.66 22.66
C TYR A 335 12.02 4.50 22.61
N SER A 336 12.64 4.24 21.45
CA SER A 336 13.58 3.14 21.23
C SER A 336 14.54 3.45 20.09
N THR A 337 15.65 2.72 20.01
CA THR A 337 16.55 2.70 18.85
C THR A 337 16.06 1.79 17.73
N VAL A 338 15.07 0.92 18.00
CA VAL A 338 14.44 0.06 17.00
C VAL A 338 13.67 0.91 16.00
N LEU A 339 13.89 0.63 14.72
CA LEU A 339 13.15 1.25 13.61
C LEU A 339 11.92 0.40 13.24
N LEU A 340 10.93 1.03 12.62
CA LEU A 340 9.69 0.37 12.21
C LEU A 340 9.95 -0.87 11.35
N ASN A 341 10.78 -0.76 10.30
CA ASN A 341 11.14 -1.88 9.43
C ASN A 341 11.89 -3.02 10.13
N GLN A 342 12.40 -2.84 11.36
CA GLN A 342 13.11 -3.88 12.09
C GLN A 342 12.18 -4.73 12.97
N ALA A 343 10.99 -4.23 13.30
CA ALA A 343 10.13 -4.82 14.32
C ALA A 343 9.74 -6.27 14.01
N ILE A 344 9.27 -6.54 12.79
CA ILE A 344 8.87 -7.90 12.38
C ILE A 344 10.09 -8.83 12.33
N GLY A 345 11.24 -8.36 11.84
CA GLY A 345 12.46 -9.16 11.81
C GLY A 345 12.99 -9.54 13.20
N ILE A 346 12.92 -8.62 14.18
CA ILE A 346 13.27 -8.89 15.58
C ILE A 346 12.31 -9.92 16.18
N TYR A 347 11.01 -9.76 15.93
CA TYR A 347 9.99 -10.70 16.38
C TYR A 347 10.19 -12.09 15.78
N ALA A 348 10.38 -12.17 14.47
CA ALA A 348 10.62 -13.41 13.73
C ALA A 348 11.79 -14.21 14.31
N LYS A 349 12.95 -13.57 14.54
CA LYS A 349 14.12 -14.23 15.15
C LYS A 349 13.86 -14.86 16.52
N ALA A 350 12.87 -14.35 17.24
CA ALA A 350 12.56 -14.80 18.59
C ALA A 350 11.38 -15.75 18.67
N LYS A 351 10.49 -15.74 17.68
CA LYS A 351 9.16 -16.38 17.75
C LYS A 351 8.85 -17.31 16.58
N TRP A 352 9.64 -17.30 15.52
CA TRP A 352 9.48 -18.10 14.30
C TRP A 352 10.67 -19.01 14.04
#